data_AF-A0A2I1H4L3-F1
#
_entry.id   AF-A0A2I1H4L3-F1
#
_cell.length_a   1.000
_cell.length_b   1.000
_cell.length_c   1.000
_cell.angle_alpha   90.00
_cell.angle_beta   90.00
_cell.angle_gamma   90.00
#
_symmetry.space_group_name_H-M   'P 1'
#
loop_
_entity.id
_entity.type
_entity.pdbx_description
1 polymer ?
#
loop_
_entity_poly.entity_id
_entity_poly.type
_entity_poly.pdbx_seq_one_letter_code
_entity_poly.pdbx_strand_id
1 'polypeptide(L)'
;MNLFSQQWHNLIVKDTHNIGYLCELMPDLSFFRKEDAVDDAYIPMLVQTILELKAQKTSTGFSNEEKGQLLDYIHILVRQQPLRKLFAIFLSNGSYFYVMPYDRDTNEYQQYETTFSNGLRLLHTLVSRNSDFIKAIGTRGVNFRSKISSTCVSPTKIYLEELLVEGSSAIVYRIKWRNSPAVIKSFKKVSDYNVLNEVEILQFLNDSNVQNIPEYVAHDDKNIIFYPVCSKIDKRFFRAKHARELLQVLERIHSLKIYHRDVRPSNIMIDTTNNSLILVDWGSAVRDPNGEVAYEGTSTYASPGILNNNMGLYKPRSADDLHSFVRTIYVLLNLNPLRKPRNLKSIAEIRNYWNRELNDRPFWTDMLTAADNENIEELKKLCDIV
;
A
#
# COMPACT_ATOMS: atom_id res chain seq x y z
N MET A 1 14.02 -22.06 -36.26
CA MET A 1 14.62 -22.58 -35.01
C MET A 1 15.36 -21.54 -34.17
N ASN A 2 15.81 -20.39 -34.71
CA ASN A 2 16.60 -19.40 -33.94
C ASN A 2 15.85 -18.22 -33.27
N LEU A 3 14.51 -18.20 -33.28
CA LEU A 3 13.72 -17.22 -32.51
C LEU A 3 13.00 -17.83 -31.28
N PHE A 4 13.11 -19.15 -31.09
CA PHE A 4 12.38 -19.90 -30.04
C PHE A 4 13.21 -20.21 -28.79
N SER A 5 14.53 -19.97 -28.79
CA SER A 5 15.43 -20.30 -27.66
C SER A 5 15.72 -19.13 -26.71
N GLN A 6 15.47 -17.88 -27.12
CA GLN A 6 15.86 -16.70 -26.33
C GLN A 6 15.12 -16.57 -25.00
N GLN A 7 13.90 -17.09 -24.86
CA GLN A 7 13.12 -16.91 -23.63
C GLN A 7 13.52 -17.86 -22.50
N TRP A 8 13.88 -19.11 -22.82
CA TRP A 8 14.50 -20.02 -21.85
C TRP A 8 15.86 -19.53 -21.38
N HIS A 9 16.58 -18.78 -22.23
CA HIS A 9 17.83 -18.14 -21.82
C HIS A 9 17.61 -17.07 -20.74
N ASN A 10 16.42 -16.49 -20.64
CA ASN A 10 16.08 -15.46 -19.66
C ASN A 10 15.24 -15.96 -18.50
N LEU A 11 14.79 -17.22 -18.53
CA LEU A 11 14.07 -17.86 -17.44
C LEU A 11 15.08 -18.52 -16.48
N ILE A 12 14.81 -18.41 -15.18
CA ILE A 12 15.51 -19.15 -14.13
C ILE A 12 14.48 -19.96 -13.35
N VAL A 13 14.75 -21.24 -13.18
CA VAL A 13 13.97 -22.13 -12.32
C VAL A 13 14.77 -22.30 -11.05
N LYS A 14 14.18 -21.93 -9.91
CA LYS A 14 14.80 -22.07 -8.60
C LYS A 14 14.07 -23.15 -7.82
N ASP A 15 14.85 -23.97 -7.15
CA ASP A 15 14.37 -24.84 -6.10
C ASP A 15 14.06 -23.99 -4.85
N THR A 16 12.81 -24.06 -4.39
CA THR A 16 12.26 -23.22 -3.32
C THR A 16 11.57 -24.02 -2.21
N HIS A 17 11.69 -25.36 -2.19
CA HIS A 17 10.98 -26.24 -1.24
C HIS A 17 11.28 -25.98 0.25
N ASN A 18 12.37 -25.26 0.56
CA ASN A 18 12.74 -24.88 1.93
C ASN A 18 12.68 -23.36 2.17
N ILE A 19 12.02 -22.61 1.29
CA ILE A 19 12.05 -21.14 1.29
C ILE A 19 10.63 -20.61 1.44
N GLY A 20 10.28 -20.17 2.65
CA GLY A 20 8.96 -19.65 3.02
C GLY A 20 8.65 -18.24 2.50
N TYR A 21 9.01 -17.93 1.26
CA TYR A 21 8.94 -16.56 0.73
C TYR A 21 7.52 -16.12 0.34
N LEU A 22 6.60 -17.06 0.13
CA LEU A 22 5.18 -16.78 -0.11
C LEU A 22 4.41 -16.82 1.21
N CYS A 23 4.69 -15.87 2.11
CA CYS A 23 4.06 -15.82 3.43
C CYS A 23 4.18 -17.16 4.18
N GLU A 24 5.40 -17.65 4.39
CA GLU A 24 5.73 -18.93 5.04
C GLU A 24 5.46 -20.19 4.20
N LEU A 25 4.75 -20.07 3.08
CA LEU A 25 4.59 -21.20 2.17
C LEU A 25 5.84 -21.42 1.31
N MET A 26 6.14 -22.71 1.08
CA MET A 26 7.37 -23.18 0.42
C MET A 26 7.00 -23.98 -0.84
N PRO A 27 6.78 -23.33 -1.99
CA PRO A 27 6.55 -24.05 -3.24
C PRO A 27 7.81 -24.81 -3.67
N ASP A 28 7.66 -25.97 -4.30
CA ASP A 28 8.84 -26.75 -4.73
C ASP A 28 9.70 -26.02 -5.75
N LEU A 29 9.09 -25.58 -6.86
CA LEU A 29 9.81 -24.87 -7.93
C LEU A 29 9.16 -23.53 -8.24
N SER A 30 9.98 -22.49 -8.25
CA SER A 30 9.56 -21.12 -8.58
C SER A 30 10.30 -20.62 -9.83
N PHE A 31 9.54 -20.02 -10.74
CA PHE A 31 10.05 -19.53 -12.01
C PHE A 31 10.20 -18.02 -11.96
N PHE A 32 11.39 -17.51 -12.29
CA PHE A 32 11.70 -16.09 -12.35
C PHE A 32 12.37 -15.76 -13.69
N ARG A 33 12.61 -14.47 -13.96
CA ARG A 33 13.62 -14.11 -14.95
C ARG A 33 15.01 -14.09 -14.32
N LYS A 34 16.04 -14.41 -15.10
CA LYS A 34 17.44 -14.38 -14.64
C LYS A 34 17.85 -13.02 -14.05
N GLU A 35 17.34 -11.93 -14.62
CA GLU A 35 17.57 -10.55 -14.16
C GLU A 35 16.85 -10.18 -12.86
N ASP A 36 15.87 -11.01 -12.44
CA ASP A 36 15.02 -10.79 -11.26
C ASP A 36 15.52 -11.60 -10.06
N ALA A 37 16.25 -12.70 -10.28
CA ALA A 37 16.81 -13.55 -9.22
C ALA A 37 18.22 -13.12 -8.80
N VAL A 38 18.45 -11.81 -8.68
CA VAL A 38 19.73 -11.24 -8.22
C VAL A 38 19.83 -11.47 -6.70
N ASP A 39 21.00 -11.93 -6.24
CA ASP A 39 21.31 -12.20 -4.82
C ASP A 39 20.37 -13.21 -4.13
N ASP A 40 19.76 -14.13 -4.88
CA ASP A 40 18.79 -15.11 -4.36
C ASP A 40 17.63 -14.46 -3.58
N ALA A 41 17.24 -13.24 -3.97
CA ALA A 41 16.08 -12.56 -3.42
C ALA A 41 14.78 -13.18 -3.99
N TYR A 42 14.14 -14.07 -3.23
CA TYR A 42 12.86 -14.68 -3.58
C TYR A 42 11.70 -13.71 -3.33
N ILE A 43 11.45 -12.84 -4.30
CA ILE A 43 10.43 -11.79 -4.20
C ILE A 43 9.11 -12.26 -4.83
N PRO A 44 7.99 -12.36 -4.09
CA PRO A 44 6.69 -12.79 -4.62
C PRO A 44 6.22 -11.99 -5.84
N MET A 45 6.52 -10.69 -5.86
CA MET A 45 6.16 -9.79 -6.97
C MET A 45 6.84 -10.16 -8.31
N LEU A 46 7.97 -10.88 -8.27
CA LEU A 46 8.78 -11.25 -9.44
C LEU A 46 8.54 -12.68 -9.93
N VAL A 47 7.74 -13.48 -9.20
CA VAL A 47 7.40 -14.85 -9.57
C VAL A 47 6.57 -14.88 -10.84
N GLN A 48 7.07 -15.55 -11.88
CA GLN A 48 6.33 -15.76 -13.12
C GLN A 48 5.29 -16.86 -12.97
N THR A 49 5.68 -17.99 -12.39
CA THR A 49 4.79 -19.12 -12.10
C THR A 49 5.44 -20.06 -11.09
N ILE A 50 4.67 -21.03 -10.60
CA ILE A 50 5.08 -22.04 -9.63
C ILE A 50 4.74 -23.42 -10.21
N LEU A 51 5.63 -24.38 -9.98
CA LEU A 51 5.38 -25.80 -10.21
C LEU A 51 5.56 -26.53 -8.88
N GLU A 52 4.45 -27.00 -8.33
CA GLU A 52 4.44 -27.87 -7.15
C GLU A 52 4.61 -29.32 -7.58
N LEU A 53 5.42 -30.08 -6.84
CA LEU A 53 5.70 -31.48 -7.07
C LEU A 53 5.11 -32.33 -5.96
N LYS A 54 4.53 -33.47 -6.33
CA LYS A 54 4.01 -34.45 -5.37
C LYS A 54 4.64 -35.80 -5.62
N ALA A 55 4.75 -36.59 -4.55
CA ALA A 55 5.17 -37.97 -4.67
C ALA A 55 4.22 -38.71 -5.62
N GLN A 56 4.79 -39.61 -6.42
CA GLN A 56 4.01 -40.46 -7.31
C GLN A 56 3.08 -41.36 -6.48
N LYS A 57 1.78 -41.25 -6.71
CA LYS A 57 0.75 -42.06 -6.05
C LYS A 57 0.18 -43.07 -7.04
N THR A 58 -0.33 -44.18 -6.53
CA THR A 58 -1.04 -45.20 -7.32
C THR A 58 -2.43 -44.74 -7.77
N SER A 59 -3.00 -43.72 -7.10
CA SER A 59 -4.26 -43.08 -7.47
C SER A 59 -4.10 -42.18 -8.70
N THR A 60 -5.10 -42.19 -9.58
CA THR A 60 -5.18 -41.27 -10.72
C THR A 60 -5.54 -39.85 -10.24
N GLY A 61 -4.81 -38.83 -10.72
CA GLY A 61 -5.12 -37.43 -10.44
C GLY A 61 -4.56 -36.90 -9.11
N PHE A 62 -5.08 -35.74 -8.69
CA PHE A 62 -4.66 -35.00 -7.49
C PHE A 62 -5.82 -34.82 -6.51
N SER A 63 -5.51 -34.79 -5.21
CA SER A 63 -6.50 -34.59 -4.15
C SER A 63 -6.98 -33.14 -4.08
N ASN A 64 -8.12 -32.91 -3.42
CA ASN A 64 -8.65 -31.55 -3.23
C ASN A 64 -7.73 -30.70 -2.35
N GLU A 65 -7.02 -31.32 -1.41
CA GLU A 65 -6.04 -30.66 -0.54
C GLU A 65 -4.82 -30.19 -1.37
N GLU A 66 -4.31 -31.04 -2.27
CA GLU A 66 -3.21 -30.68 -3.17
C GLU A 66 -3.60 -29.53 -4.11
N LYS A 67 -4.84 -29.54 -4.61
CA LYS A 67 -5.39 -28.43 -5.42
C LYS A 67 -5.63 -27.18 -4.59
N GLY A 68 -6.02 -27.32 -3.32
CA GLY A 68 -6.21 -26.23 -2.37
C GLY A 68 -4.92 -25.45 -2.11
N GLN A 69 -3.79 -26.14 -1.97
CA GLN A 69 -2.48 -25.52 -1.81
C GLN A 69 -2.13 -24.57 -2.99
N LEU A 70 -2.50 -24.94 -4.22
CA LEU A 70 -2.32 -24.08 -5.40
C LEU A 70 -3.16 -22.81 -5.31
N LEU A 71 -4.37 -22.89 -4.75
CA LEU A 71 -5.19 -21.70 -4.51
C LEU A 71 -4.53 -20.77 -3.51
N ASP A 72 -3.92 -21.29 -2.45
CA ASP A 72 -3.19 -20.46 -1.47
C ASP A 72 -2.05 -19.69 -2.15
N TYR A 73 -1.29 -20.35 -3.04
CA TYR A 73 -0.26 -19.68 -3.85
C TYR A 73 -0.84 -18.59 -4.75
N ILE A 74 -1.94 -18.88 -5.48
CA ILE A 74 -2.61 -17.90 -6.32
C ILE A 74 -3.05 -16.68 -5.50
N HIS A 75 -3.67 -16.89 -4.33
CA HIS A 75 -4.14 -15.78 -3.50
C HIS A 75 -3.02 -14.84 -3.09
N ILE A 76 -1.85 -15.39 -2.74
CA ILE A 76 -0.67 -14.60 -2.40
C ILE A 76 -0.15 -13.87 -3.63
N LEU A 77 0.02 -14.55 -4.76
CA LEU A 77 0.52 -13.92 -5.99
C LEU A 77 -0.43 -12.83 -6.51
N VAL A 78 -1.74 -13.03 -6.45
CA VAL A 78 -2.74 -12.03 -6.81
C VAL A 78 -2.65 -10.81 -5.90
N ARG A 79 -2.41 -11.00 -4.60
CA ARG A 79 -2.19 -9.88 -3.67
C ARG A 79 -0.90 -9.12 -3.97
N GLN A 80 0.18 -9.85 -4.25
CA GLN A 80 1.52 -9.29 -4.41
C GLN A 80 1.79 -8.73 -5.83
N GLN A 81 1.04 -9.16 -6.85
CA GLN A 81 1.20 -8.74 -8.25
C GLN A 81 -0.06 -8.02 -8.77
N PRO A 82 -0.42 -6.84 -8.21
CA PRO A 82 -1.70 -6.14 -8.47
C PRO A 82 -1.98 -5.84 -9.95
N LEU A 83 -0.93 -5.59 -10.74
CA LEU A 83 -1.05 -5.20 -12.15
C LEU A 83 -1.21 -6.40 -13.08
N ARG A 84 -1.03 -7.63 -12.57
CA ARG A 84 -1.16 -8.85 -13.35
C ARG A 84 -2.59 -9.37 -13.31
N LYS A 85 -3.16 -9.61 -14.48
CA LYS A 85 -4.54 -10.10 -14.66
C LYS A 85 -4.64 -11.61 -14.66
N LEU A 86 -3.76 -12.27 -15.41
CA LEU A 86 -3.81 -13.71 -15.65
C LEU A 86 -2.67 -14.42 -14.94
N PHE A 87 -3.00 -15.55 -14.31
CA PHE A 87 -2.07 -16.39 -13.57
C PHE A 87 -2.23 -17.84 -14.02
N ALA A 88 -1.16 -18.60 -14.06
CA ALA A 88 -1.21 -20.06 -14.16
C ALA A 88 -0.24 -20.64 -13.14
N ILE A 89 -0.72 -21.60 -12.35
CA ILE A 89 0.09 -22.41 -11.43
C ILE A 89 -0.04 -23.88 -11.82
N PHE A 90 1.04 -24.63 -11.62
CA PHE A 90 1.19 -26.00 -12.06
C PHE A 90 1.41 -26.93 -10.88
N LEU A 91 0.92 -28.16 -11.03
CA LEU A 91 1.08 -29.24 -10.07
C LEU A 91 1.41 -30.53 -10.84
N SER A 92 2.39 -31.30 -10.38
CA SER A 92 2.73 -32.56 -11.01
C SER A 92 3.17 -33.63 -10.02
N ASN A 93 2.88 -34.90 -10.32
CA ASN A 93 3.42 -36.06 -9.60
C ASN A 93 4.31 -36.95 -10.47
N GLY A 94 4.81 -36.43 -11.59
CA GLY A 94 5.61 -37.16 -12.58
C GLY A 94 4.80 -38.03 -13.56
N SER A 95 3.57 -38.42 -13.22
CA SER A 95 2.65 -39.13 -14.14
C SER A 95 1.63 -38.18 -14.76
N TYR A 96 1.03 -37.33 -13.93
CA TYR A 96 0.00 -36.37 -14.29
C TYR A 96 0.50 -34.94 -14.11
N PHE A 97 -0.16 -34.04 -14.82
CA PHE A 97 0.11 -32.61 -14.78
C PHE A 97 -1.22 -31.88 -14.67
N TYR A 98 -1.31 -31.01 -13.69
CA TYR A 98 -2.47 -30.19 -13.41
C TYR A 98 -2.11 -28.73 -13.61
N VAL A 99 -3.04 -27.98 -14.22
CA VAL A 99 -2.89 -26.55 -14.49
C VAL A 99 -4.11 -25.81 -13.96
N MET A 100 -3.85 -24.76 -13.18
CA MET A 100 -4.86 -23.86 -12.66
C MET A 100 -4.62 -22.46 -13.22
N PRO A 101 -5.23 -22.11 -14.38
CA PRO A 101 -5.31 -20.72 -14.79
C PRO A 101 -6.33 -19.97 -13.91
N TYR A 102 -5.99 -18.75 -13.54
CA TYR A 102 -6.83 -17.82 -12.77
C TYR A 102 -6.87 -16.46 -13.45
N ASP A 103 -8.07 -15.90 -13.55
CA ASP A 103 -8.33 -14.56 -14.07
C ASP A 103 -8.79 -13.64 -12.94
N ARG A 104 -8.01 -12.59 -12.67
CA ARG A 104 -8.32 -11.58 -11.66
C ARG A 104 -9.60 -10.82 -11.98
N ASP A 105 -9.85 -10.50 -13.25
CA ASP A 105 -10.94 -9.60 -13.63
C ASP A 105 -12.30 -10.28 -13.38
N THR A 106 -12.38 -11.60 -13.57
CA THR A 106 -13.57 -12.41 -13.24
C THR A 106 -13.53 -13.00 -11.83
N ASN A 107 -12.35 -13.04 -11.21
CA ASN A 107 -12.08 -13.74 -9.95
C ASN A 107 -12.41 -15.25 -10.03
N GLU A 108 -12.20 -15.86 -11.20
CA GLU A 108 -12.45 -17.28 -11.46
C GLU A 108 -11.17 -18.02 -11.82
N TYR A 109 -11.10 -19.29 -11.45
CA TYR A 109 -10.08 -20.22 -11.92
C TYR A 109 -10.73 -21.38 -12.67
N GLN A 110 -9.96 -21.96 -13.58
CA GLN A 110 -10.33 -23.20 -14.27
C GLN A 110 -9.36 -24.31 -13.87
N GLN A 111 -9.70 -25.55 -14.21
CA GLN A 111 -8.93 -26.71 -13.83
C GLN A 111 -8.73 -27.62 -15.04
N TYR A 112 -7.48 -27.97 -15.31
CA TYR A 112 -7.12 -28.86 -16.41
C TYR A 112 -6.16 -29.93 -15.92
N GLU A 113 -6.43 -31.18 -16.28
CA GLU A 113 -5.56 -32.33 -16.04
C GLU A 113 -5.12 -32.95 -17.35
N THR A 114 -3.85 -33.34 -17.41
CA THR A 114 -3.28 -33.99 -18.59
C THR A 114 -2.12 -34.90 -18.18
N THR A 115 -1.52 -35.59 -19.16
CA THR A 115 -0.33 -36.40 -18.93
C THR A 115 0.88 -35.50 -18.67
N PHE A 116 1.87 -36.00 -17.93
CA PHE A 116 3.11 -35.27 -17.64
C PHE A 116 3.74 -34.62 -18.88
N SER A 117 3.90 -35.38 -19.96
CA SER A 117 4.48 -34.90 -21.22
C SER A 117 3.68 -33.74 -21.84
N ASN A 118 2.35 -33.83 -21.86
CA ASN A 118 1.51 -32.77 -22.43
C ASN A 118 1.53 -31.51 -21.56
N GLY A 119 1.49 -31.67 -20.24
CA GLY A 119 1.56 -30.55 -19.30
C GLY A 119 2.90 -29.83 -19.36
N LEU A 120 4.01 -30.56 -19.44
CA LEU A 120 5.34 -29.98 -19.59
C LEU A 120 5.47 -29.22 -20.92
N ARG A 121 4.89 -29.74 -22.01
CA ARG A 121 4.82 -29.03 -23.31
C ARG A 121 3.99 -27.75 -23.23
N LEU A 122 2.89 -27.77 -22.48
CA LEU A 122 2.07 -26.58 -22.24
C LEU A 122 2.86 -25.53 -21.45
N LEU A 123 3.47 -25.91 -20.31
CA LEU A 123 4.34 -25.03 -19.52
C LEU A 123 5.44 -24.43 -20.40
N HIS A 124 6.13 -25.27 -21.19
CA HIS A 124 7.15 -24.83 -22.13
C HIS A 124 6.61 -23.82 -23.15
N THR A 125 5.40 -24.05 -23.68
CA THR A 125 4.78 -23.16 -24.65
C THR A 125 4.42 -21.82 -24.04
N LEU A 126 3.86 -21.82 -22.82
CA LEU A 126 3.54 -20.59 -22.09
C LEU A 126 4.80 -19.76 -21.82
N VAL A 127 5.88 -20.42 -21.36
CA VAL A 127 7.22 -19.84 -21.17
C VAL A 127 7.77 -19.26 -22.45
N SER A 128 7.85 -20.07 -23.50
CA SER A 128 8.53 -19.67 -24.75
C SER A 128 7.80 -18.54 -25.48
N ARG A 129 6.48 -18.44 -25.30
CA ARG A 129 5.65 -17.41 -25.92
C ARG A 129 5.43 -16.17 -25.05
N ASN A 130 6.04 -16.08 -23.86
CA ASN A 130 5.80 -15.02 -22.89
C ASN A 130 4.30 -14.79 -22.62
N SER A 131 3.55 -15.88 -22.46
CA SER A 131 2.09 -15.81 -22.33
C SER A 131 1.68 -14.91 -21.17
N ASP A 132 0.56 -14.19 -21.33
CA ASP A 132 0.00 -13.34 -20.27
C ASP A 132 -0.28 -14.12 -18.97
N PHE A 133 -0.52 -15.43 -19.05
CA PHE A 133 -0.70 -16.31 -17.89
C PHE A 133 0.54 -16.50 -17.04
N ILE A 134 1.74 -16.27 -17.57
CA ILE A 134 3.03 -16.45 -16.86
C ILE A 134 3.89 -15.18 -16.81
N LYS A 135 3.56 -14.17 -17.63
CA LYS A 135 4.29 -12.92 -17.69
C LYS A 135 3.95 -12.08 -16.47
N ALA A 136 4.92 -11.80 -15.61
CA ALA A 136 4.73 -10.78 -14.58
C ALA A 136 4.58 -9.41 -15.25
N ILE A 137 3.45 -8.74 -14.99
CA ILE A 137 3.06 -7.43 -15.52
C ILE A 137 3.31 -6.37 -14.43
N GLY A 138 3.91 -5.25 -14.81
CA GLY A 138 4.18 -4.12 -13.92
C GLY A 138 5.65 -3.73 -13.83
N THR A 139 5.91 -2.59 -13.21
CA THR A 139 7.27 -2.12 -12.89
C THR A 139 7.88 -3.04 -11.84
N ARG A 140 9.03 -3.67 -12.15
CA ARG A 140 9.72 -4.65 -11.28
C ARG A 140 10.77 -4.00 -10.38
N GLY A 141 11.20 -2.83 -10.81
CA GLY A 141 12.14 -2.00 -10.12
C GLY A 141 12.09 -0.59 -10.69
N VAL A 142 12.50 0.35 -9.87
CA VAL A 142 12.59 1.75 -10.23
C VAL A 142 14.05 2.08 -10.48
N ASN A 143 14.34 2.67 -11.63
CA ASN A 143 15.65 3.27 -11.89
C ASN A 143 15.69 4.60 -11.15
N PHE A 144 16.14 4.56 -9.89
CA PHE A 144 16.10 5.68 -8.98
C PHE A 144 17.31 6.58 -9.17
N ARG A 145 17.07 7.88 -9.35
CA ARG A 145 18.12 8.89 -9.55
C ARG A 145 18.17 9.82 -8.35
N SER A 146 18.99 9.45 -7.38
CA SER A 146 19.13 10.24 -6.15
C SER A 146 19.76 11.61 -6.44
N LYS A 147 19.05 12.70 -6.16
CA LYS A 147 19.52 14.09 -6.30
C LYS A 147 20.37 14.55 -5.09
N ILE A 148 21.34 13.75 -4.63
CA ILE A 148 22.12 14.10 -3.42
C ILE A 148 23.28 15.09 -3.70
N SER A 149 23.76 15.24 -4.93
CA SER A 149 24.62 16.39 -5.32
C SER A 149 24.73 16.53 -6.84
N SER A 150 25.19 17.70 -7.31
CA SER A 150 25.22 18.19 -8.69
C SER A 150 26.16 17.45 -9.68
N THR A 151 26.63 16.25 -9.36
CA THR A 151 27.49 15.44 -10.25
C THR A 151 26.78 14.17 -10.72
N CYS A 152 26.80 13.92 -12.03
CA CYS A 152 26.12 12.82 -12.73
C CYS A 152 26.00 11.52 -11.91
N VAL A 153 24.82 11.27 -11.36
CA VAL A 153 24.52 10.03 -10.64
C VAL A 153 24.01 8.99 -11.62
N SER A 154 24.73 7.87 -11.76
CA SER A 154 24.22 6.69 -12.44
C SER A 154 22.96 6.19 -11.73
N PRO A 155 21.86 5.90 -12.44
CA PRO A 155 20.62 5.44 -11.81
C PRO A 155 20.86 4.13 -11.04
N THR A 156 20.41 4.09 -9.79
CA THR A 156 20.41 2.87 -8.97
C THR A 156 19.11 2.11 -9.23
N LYS A 157 19.20 0.86 -9.69
CA LYS A 157 18.01 0.01 -9.84
C LYS A 157 17.56 -0.48 -8.46
N ILE A 158 16.38 -0.04 -8.03
CA ILE A 158 15.74 -0.51 -6.80
C ILE A 158 14.69 -1.55 -7.18
N TYR A 159 14.80 -2.77 -6.67
CA TYR A 159 13.78 -3.80 -6.84
C TYR A 159 12.62 -3.58 -5.87
N LEU A 160 11.39 -3.70 -6.35
CA LEU A 160 10.20 -3.60 -5.50
C LEU A 160 9.92 -4.99 -4.89
N GLU A 161 9.73 -5.08 -3.58
CA GLU A 161 9.53 -6.35 -2.87
C GLU A 161 8.04 -6.72 -2.74
N GLU A 162 7.21 -5.74 -2.38
CA GLU A 162 5.79 -5.96 -2.10
C GLU A 162 4.99 -4.69 -2.43
N LEU A 163 3.82 -4.85 -3.05
CA LEU A 163 2.85 -3.75 -3.13
C LEU A 163 2.21 -3.55 -1.76
N LEU A 164 2.41 -2.37 -1.17
CA LEU A 164 1.75 -1.99 0.08
C LEU A 164 0.39 -1.35 -0.18
N VAL A 165 0.34 -0.37 -1.09
CA VAL A 165 -0.89 0.39 -1.39
C VAL A 165 -0.89 0.82 -2.85
N GLU A 166 -2.02 0.64 -3.53
CA GLU A 166 -2.32 1.35 -4.78
C GLU A 166 -3.35 2.45 -4.52
N GLY A 167 -2.91 3.71 -4.60
CA GLY A 167 -3.75 4.90 -4.46
C GLY A 167 -4.18 5.50 -5.81
N SER A 168 -4.95 6.58 -5.75
CA SER A 168 -5.34 7.35 -6.95
C SER A 168 -4.19 8.16 -7.53
N SER A 169 -3.33 8.71 -6.67
CA SER A 169 -2.21 9.60 -7.02
C SER A 169 -0.87 8.86 -7.13
N ALA A 170 -0.65 7.83 -6.32
CA ALA A 170 0.61 7.12 -6.22
C ALA A 170 0.41 5.61 -5.96
N ILE A 171 1.48 4.86 -6.17
CA ILE A 171 1.61 3.45 -5.79
C ILE A 171 2.76 3.35 -4.78
N VAL A 172 2.54 2.63 -3.70
CA VAL A 172 3.47 2.50 -2.58
C VAL A 172 3.93 1.05 -2.50
N TYR A 173 5.24 0.87 -2.50
CA TYR A 173 5.88 -0.44 -2.43
C TYR A 173 6.83 -0.52 -1.24
N ARG A 174 6.99 -1.72 -0.71
CA ARG A 174 8.12 -2.09 0.13
C ARG A 174 9.35 -2.32 -0.77
N ILE A 175 10.51 -1.86 -0.31
CA ILE A 175 11.80 -2.06 -0.97
C ILE A 175 12.88 -2.39 0.06
N LYS A 176 14.04 -2.83 -0.41
CA LYS A 176 15.30 -2.75 0.36
C LYS A 176 16.09 -1.53 -0.08
N TRP A 177 16.35 -0.63 0.86
CA TRP A 177 17.25 0.51 0.67
C TRP A 177 18.49 0.33 1.56
N ARG A 178 19.67 0.20 0.96
CA ARG A 178 20.94 -0.07 1.67
C ARG A 178 20.83 -1.27 2.65
N ASN A 179 20.19 -2.36 2.19
CA ASN A 179 19.91 -3.59 2.96
C ASN A 179 18.91 -3.45 4.12
N SER A 180 18.28 -2.29 4.31
CA SER A 180 17.22 -2.10 5.30
C SER A 180 15.83 -2.02 4.64
N PRO A 181 14.77 -2.61 5.23
CA PRO A 181 13.41 -2.47 4.73
C PRO A 181 12.95 -1.01 4.72
N ALA A 182 12.58 -0.49 3.55
CA ALA A 182 12.11 0.88 3.36
C ALA A 182 10.83 0.89 2.52
N VAL A 183 10.24 2.07 2.38
CA VAL A 183 9.07 2.30 1.53
C VAL A 183 9.47 3.21 0.37
N ILE A 184 8.98 2.90 -0.83
CA ILE A 184 9.03 3.81 -1.98
C ILE A 184 7.60 4.18 -2.41
N LYS A 185 7.31 5.48 -2.48
CA LYS A 185 6.08 6.03 -3.04
C LYS A 185 6.37 6.52 -4.46
N SER A 186 5.78 5.85 -5.45
CA SER A 186 5.92 6.15 -6.87
C SER A 186 4.65 6.85 -7.39
N PHE A 187 4.78 8.09 -7.86
CA PHE A 187 3.65 8.90 -8.30
C PHE A 187 3.17 8.50 -9.71
N LYS A 188 1.86 8.32 -9.89
CA LYS A 188 1.24 7.88 -11.16
C LYS A 188 1.25 8.98 -12.23
N LYS A 189 1.08 10.23 -11.80
CA LYS A 189 1.19 11.42 -12.65
C LYS A 189 2.27 12.32 -12.05
N VAL A 190 3.15 12.80 -12.91
CA VAL A 190 4.25 13.67 -12.51
C VAL A 190 3.82 15.10 -12.76
N SER A 191 3.46 15.80 -11.70
CA SER A 191 3.69 17.23 -11.59
C SER A 191 4.86 17.38 -10.63
N ASP A 192 5.90 18.12 -11.02
CA ASP A 192 7.06 18.37 -10.16
C ASP A 192 6.62 18.92 -8.78
N TYR A 193 5.53 19.66 -8.77
CA TYR A 193 4.90 20.23 -7.58
C TYR A 193 4.51 19.18 -6.51
N ASN A 194 3.92 18.05 -6.90
CA ASN A 194 3.36 17.12 -5.90
C ASN A 194 4.45 16.35 -5.14
N VAL A 195 5.54 16.01 -5.82
CA VAL A 195 6.67 15.31 -5.20
C VAL A 195 7.44 16.28 -4.30
N LEU A 196 7.74 17.48 -4.82
CA LEU A 196 8.53 18.47 -4.08
C LEU A 196 7.80 18.97 -2.84
N ASN A 197 6.49 19.22 -2.89
CA ASN A 197 5.74 19.66 -1.71
C ASN A 197 5.83 18.64 -0.57
N GLU A 198 5.61 17.35 -0.84
CA GLU A 198 5.70 16.31 0.17
C GLU A 198 7.12 16.16 0.73
N VAL A 199 8.14 16.25 -0.13
CA VAL A 199 9.55 16.20 0.26
C VAL A 199 9.92 17.36 1.17
N GLU A 200 9.61 18.60 0.78
CA GLU A 200 9.98 19.81 1.51
C GLU A 200 9.34 19.84 2.91
N ILE A 201 8.07 19.43 3.00
CA ILE A 201 7.36 19.33 4.28
C ILE A 201 8.00 18.24 5.16
N LEU A 202 8.23 17.04 4.62
CA LEU A 202 8.82 15.93 5.39
C LEU A 202 10.22 16.27 5.89
N GLN A 203 11.09 16.81 5.02
CA GLN A 203 12.44 17.24 5.40
C GLN A 203 12.40 18.26 6.53
N PHE A 204 11.57 19.31 6.39
CA PHE A 204 11.45 20.32 7.43
C PHE A 204 10.97 19.74 8.77
N LEU A 205 9.99 18.82 8.74
CA LEU A 205 9.47 18.18 9.94
C LEU A 205 10.49 17.22 10.59
N ASN A 206 11.24 16.47 9.79
CA ASN A 206 12.33 15.61 10.28
C ASN A 206 13.46 16.45 10.90
N ASP A 207 13.87 17.55 10.26
CA ASP A 207 14.85 18.50 10.81
C ASP A 207 14.36 19.15 12.12
N SER A 208 13.03 19.33 12.24
CA SER A 208 12.37 19.84 13.45
C SER A 208 12.11 18.77 14.51
N ASN A 209 12.63 17.55 14.31
CA ASN A 209 12.51 16.37 15.19
C ASN A 209 11.06 15.99 15.53
N VAL A 210 10.12 16.21 14.60
CA VAL A 210 8.72 15.80 14.80
C VAL A 210 8.63 14.27 14.77
N GLN A 211 8.03 13.69 15.81
CA GLN A 211 7.84 12.25 15.95
C GLN A 211 6.58 11.77 15.23
N ASN A 212 6.43 10.45 15.06
CA ASN A 212 5.20 9.82 14.55
C ASN A 212 4.83 10.24 13.11
N ILE A 213 5.84 10.53 12.29
CA ILE A 213 5.76 10.85 10.86
C ILE A 213 6.79 10.00 10.09
N PRO A 214 6.67 9.85 8.75
CA PRO A 214 7.71 9.24 7.95
C PRO A 214 9.05 9.96 8.08
N GLU A 215 10.14 9.19 8.16
CA GLU A 215 11.51 9.69 8.04
C GLU A 215 11.89 9.72 6.54
N TYR A 216 12.09 10.91 6.00
CA TYR A 216 12.56 11.11 4.64
C TYR A 216 13.98 10.54 4.46
N VAL A 217 14.20 9.83 3.35
CA VAL A 217 15.51 9.23 3.03
C VAL A 217 16.09 9.82 1.75
N ALA A 218 15.34 9.77 0.66
CA ALA A 218 15.78 10.24 -0.66
C ALA A 218 14.57 10.44 -1.56
N HIS A 219 14.72 11.25 -2.61
CA HIS A 219 13.74 11.30 -3.70
C HIS A 219 14.42 11.43 -5.08
N ASP A 220 13.66 11.15 -6.12
CA ASP A 220 13.92 11.57 -7.50
C ASP A 220 12.73 12.37 -8.04
N ASP A 221 12.57 12.48 -9.36
CA ASP A 221 11.48 13.26 -9.98
C ASP A 221 10.09 12.62 -9.81
N LYS A 222 10.01 11.33 -9.47
CA LYS A 222 8.74 10.57 -9.42
C LYS A 222 8.58 9.69 -8.19
N ASN A 223 9.62 9.59 -7.36
CA ASN A 223 9.66 8.64 -6.26
C ASN A 223 10.20 9.29 -5.01
N ILE A 224 9.60 8.97 -3.87
CA ILE A 224 10.10 9.32 -2.53
C ILE A 224 10.37 8.02 -1.78
N ILE A 225 11.50 7.93 -1.11
CA ILE A 225 11.89 6.85 -0.22
C ILE A 225 11.82 7.34 1.23
N PHE A 226 11.19 6.56 2.11
CA PHE A 226 11.07 6.87 3.53
C PHE A 226 11.03 5.62 4.42
N TYR A 227 11.31 5.81 5.70
CA TYR A 227 11.11 4.84 6.79
C TYR A 227 9.97 5.30 7.73
N PRO A 228 9.44 4.42 8.60
CA PRO A 228 9.56 2.96 8.58
C PRO A 228 8.56 2.31 7.60
N VAL A 229 8.70 1.01 7.36
CA VAL A 229 7.64 0.22 6.72
C VAL A 229 6.47 0.10 7.70
N CYS A 230 5.31 0.64 7.29
CA CYS A 230 4.12 0.67 8.11
C CYS A 230 3.04 -0.28 7.57
N SER A 231 2.12 -0.67 8.45
CA SER A 231 0.93 -1.45 8.13
C SER A 231 -0.33 -0.64 8.39
N LYS A 232 -1.44 -0.99 7.73
CA LYS A 232 -2.74 -0.36 8.00
C LYS A 232 -3.18 -0.69 9.41
N ILE A 233 -3.70 0.30 10.13
CA ILE A 233 -4.27 0.07 11.45
C ILE A 233 -5.51 -0.82 11.36
N ASP A 234 -5.48 -1.96 12.05
CA ASP A 234 -6.68 -2.73 12.29
C ASP A 234 -7.49 -2.04 13.40
N LYS A 235 -8.70 -1.61 13.03
CA LYS A 235 -9.63 -0.89 13.88
C LYS A 235 -9.90 -1.58 15.21
N ARG A 236 -9.86 -2.93 15.25
CA ARG A 236 -10.05 -3.71 16.47
C ARG A 236 -8.96 -3.46 17.50
N PHE A 237 -7.81 -2.95 17.09
CA PHE A 237 -6.67 -2.58 17.92
C PHE A 237 -6.50 -1.06 18.07
N PHE A 238 -7.37 -0.24 17.48
CA PHE A 238 -7.39 1.19 17.74
C PHE A 238 -7.77 1.45 19.20
N ARG A 239 -7.08 2.37 19.88
CA ARG A 239 -7.19 2.62 21.33
C ARG A 239 -6.90 4.10 21.62
N ALA A 240 -7.29 4.58 22.80
CA ALA A 240 -6.97 5.90 23.32
C ALA A 240 -5.50 6.33 23.09
N LYS A 241 -4.52 5.42 23.28
CA LYS A 241 -3.09 5.72 23.05
C LYS A 241 -2.82 6.23 21.63
N HIS A 242 -3.46 5.64 20.61
CA HIS A 242 -3.26 6.00 19.21
C HIS A 242 -3.93 7.36 18.92
N ALA A 243 -5.11 7.61 19.51
CA ALA A 243 -5.75 8.92 19.41
C ALA A 243 -4.85 10.02 20.00
N ARG A 244 -4.20 9.76 21.15
CA ARG A 244 -3.22 10.68 21.76
C ARG A 244 -1.97 10.88 20.91
N GLU A 245 -1.39 9.83 20.35
CA GLU A 245 -0.23 9.94 19.44
C GLU A 245 -0.56 10.80 18.21
N LEU A 246 -1.73 10.59 17.58
CA LEU A 246 -2.16 11.42 16.45
C LEU A 246 -2.34 12.88 16.85
N LEU A 247 -2.96 13.15 18.01
CA LEU A 247 -3.17 14.51 18.49
C LEU A 247 -1.84 15.20 18.85
N GLN A 248 -0.85 14.48 19.36
CA GLN A 248 0.51 14.99 19.61
C GLN A 248 1.21 15.41 18.31
N VAL A 249 1.07 14.63 17.23
CA VAL A 249 1.59 15.04 15.91
C VAL A 249 0.93 16.32 15.44
N LEU A 250 -0.41 16.39 15.52
CA LEU A 250 -1.18 17.58 15.11
C LEU A 250 -0.78 18.82 15.90
N GLU A 251 -0.72 18.72 17.23
CA GLU A 251 -0.25 19.79 18.11
C GLU A 251 1.15 20.28 17.70
N ARG A 252 2.07 19.34 17.42
CA ARG A 252 3.44 19.68 17.04
C ARG A 252 3.50 20.37 15.68
N ILE A 253 2.81 19.88 14.65
CA ILE A 253 2.85 20.52 13.32
C ILE A 253 2.15 21.88 13.31
N HIS A 254 1.05 22.03 14.05
CA HIS A 254 0.35 23.31 14.17
C HIS A 254 1.22 24.36 14.87
N SER A 255 2.04 23.97 15.85
CA SER A 255 3.05 24.86 16.46
C SER A 255 4.10 25.38 15.46
N LEU A 256 4.34 24.63 14.38
CA LEU A 256 5.25 24.97 13.29
C LEU A 256 4.54 25.63 12.09
N LYS A 257 3.26 26.01 12.24
CA LYS A 257 2.40 26.56 11.17
C LYS A 257 2.28 25.65 9.95
N ILE A 258 2.29 24.34 10.19
CA ILE A 258 2.04 23.32 9.19
C ILE A 258 0.67 22.71 9.43
N TYR A 259 -0.14 22.63 8.39
CA TYR A 259 -1.47 22.01 8.43
C TYR A 259 -1.48 20.81 7.47
N HIS A 260 -1.93 19.66 7.95
CA HIS A 260 -1.90 18.41 7.17
C HIS A 260 -2.97 18.39 6.08
N ARG A 261 -4.16 18.94 6.36
CA ARG A 261 -5.33 19.07 5.48
C ARG A 261 -5.98 17.76 5.00
N ASP A 262 -5.34 16.61 5.21
CA ASP A 262 -5.87 15.29 4.84
C ASP A 262 -5.79 14.25 5.98
N VAL A 263 -6.20 14.63 7.19
CA VAL A 263 -6.29 13.69 8.32
C VAL A 263 -7.50 12.77 8.13
N ARG A 264 -7.25 11.49 7.84
CA ARG A 264 -8.28 10.47 7.58
C ARG A 264 -7.79 9.07 7.90
N PRO A 265 -8.68 8.08 8.15
CA PRO A 265 -8.29 6.73 8.54
C PRO A 265 -7.30 6.02 7.61
N SER A 266 -7.25 6.33 6.30
CA SER A 266 -6.28 5.70 5.39
C SER A 266 -4.86 6.22 5.54
N ASN A 267 -4.71 7.40 6.16
CA ASN A 267 -3.44 8.09 6.35
C ASN A 267 -2.91 7.87 7.78
N ILE A 268 -3.59 7.02 8.55
CA ILE A 268 -3.18 6.57 9.87
C ILE A 268 -2.62 5.15 9.73
N MET A 269 -1.31 5.02 9.88
CA MET A 269 -0.61 3.75 9.78
C MET A 269 -0.02 3.35 11.14
N ILE A 270 0.38 2.09 11.28
CA ILE A 270 1.12 1.57 12.43
C ILE A 270 2.50 1.12 11.98
N ASP A 271 3.53 1.64 12.64
CA ASP A 271 4.88 1.12 12.51
C ASP A 271 4.92 -0.33 13.07
N THR A 272 5.31 -1.25 12.20
CA THR A 272 5.34 -2.69 12.50
C THR A 272 6.39 -3.08 13.54
N THR A 273 7.34 -2.19 13.86
CA THR A 273 8.44 -2.48 14.79
C THR A 273 8.10 -2.16 16.24
N ASN A 274 7.35 -1.08 16.50
CA ASN A 274 7.09 -0.54 17.84
C ASN A 274 5.60 -0.33 18.14
N ASN A 275 4.70 -0.60 17.18
CA ASN A 275 3.26 -0.41 17.31
C ASN A 275 2.85 1.04 17.65
N SER A 276 3.62 2.01 17.15
CA SER A 276 3.31 3.44 17.22
C SER A 276 2.55 3.89 15.97
N LEU A 277 1.65 4.85 16.17
CA LEU A 277 0.94 5.49 15.07
C LEU A 277 1.87 6.36 14.24
N ILE A 278 1.77 6.27 12.91
CA ILE A 278 2.45 7.14 11.96
C ILE A 278 1.40 7.86 11.10
N LEU A 279 1.44 9.19 11.09
CA LEU A 279 0.64 10.01 10.18
C LEU A 279 1.36 10.15 8.83
N VAL A 280 0.77 9.60 7.77
CA VAL A 280 1.37 9.55 6.43
C VAL A 280 0.63 10.45 5.42
N ASP A 281 1.22 10.60 4.23
CA ASP A 281 0.67 11.34 3.09
C ASP A 281 0.63 12.87 3.30
N TRP A 282 1.82 13.47 3.22
CA TRP A 282 2.03 14.92 3.43
C TRP A 282 1.88 15.73 2.14
N GLY A 283 1.45 15.11 1.04
CA GLY A 283 1.31 15.77 -0.27
C GLY A 283 0.29 16.90 -0.29
N SER A 284 -0.74 16.81 0.57
CA SER A 284 -1.72 17.88 0.76
C SER A 284 -1.35 18.82 1.91
N ALA A 285 -0.20 18.71 2.56
CA ALA A 285 0.17 19.63 3.65
C ALA A 285 0.55 21.01 3.10
N VAL A 286 0.44 22.04 3.96
CA VAL A 286 0.90 23.39 3.65
C VAL A 286 1.62 23.99 4.85
N ARG A 287 2.71 24.71 4.60
CA ARG A 287 3.51 25.40 5.61
C ARG A 287 3.42 26.91 5.42
N ASP A 288 3.15 27.61 6.52
CA ASP A 288 3.11 29.08 6.62
C ASP A 288 2.43 29.77 5.40
N PRO A 289 1.16 29.41 5.11
CA PRO A 289 0.47 29.99 3.95
C PRO A 289 0.24 31.49 4.17
N ASN A 290 0.87 32.30 3.31
CA ASN A 290 0.66 33.75 3.24
C ASN A 290 -0.68 34.08 2.56
N GLY A 291 -1.79 33.70 3.18
CA GLY A 291 -3.14 34.02 2.72
C GLY A 291 -4.04 32.80 2.53
N GLU A 292 -5.02 32.94 1.64
CA GLU A 292 -5.96 31.87 1.31
C GLU A 292 -5.36 30.91 0.29
N VAL A 293 -5.62 29.61 0.47
CA VAL A 293 -5.15 28.54 -0.42
C VAL A 293 -6.32 27.67 -0.85
N ALA A 294 -6.16 26.95 -1.96
CA ALA A 294 -7.11 25.93 -2.36
C ALA A 294 -7.05 24.72 -1.40
N TYR A 295 -8.20 24.11 -1.13
CA TYR A 295 -8.26 22.88 -0.33
C TYR A 295 -7.91 21.66 -1.20
N GLU A 296 -6.89 20.92 -0.79
CA GLU A 296 -6.39 19.74 -1.51
C GLU A 296 -6.56 18.43 -0.72
N GLY A 297 -7.29 18.48 0.39
CA GLY A 297 -7.61 17.31 1.20
C GLY A 297 -8.84 16.54 0.71
N THR A 298 -9.17 15.47 1.41
CA THR A 298 -10.37 14.68 1.16
C THR A 298 -11.62 15.39 1.68
N SER A 299 -12.53 15.78 0.79
CA SER A 299 -13.77 16.50 1.14
C SER A 299 -14.62 15.79 2.21
N THR A 300 -14.64 14.45 2.21
CA THR A 300 -15.39 13.64 3.19
C THR A 300 -15.00 13.94 4.64
N TYR A 301 -13.77 14.35 4.91
CA TYR A 301 -13.28 14.61 6.27
C TYR A 301 -13.14 16.12 6.58
N ALA A 302 -13.31 16.99 5.59
CA ALA A 302 -13.10 18.44 5.69
C ALA A 302 -14.00 19.15 6.72
N SER A 303 -13.46 20.12 7.46
CA SER A 303 -14.18 20.86 8.51
C SER A 303 -15.50 21.51 8.03
N PRO A 304 -16.43 21.84 8.93
CA PRO A 304 -17.62 22.62 8.58
C PRO A 304 -17.28 23.94 7.88
N GLY A 305 -16.19 24.62 8.26
CA GLY A 305 -15.73 25.84 7.60
C GLY A 305 -15.43 25.63 6.12
N ILE A 306 -14.68 24.57 5.80
CA ILE A 306 -14.34 24.21 4.41
C ILE A 306 -15.60 23.80 3.63
N LEU A 307 -16.47 22.98 4.22
CA LEU A 307 -17.70 22.51 3.58
C LEU A 307 -18.73 23.62 3.38
N ASN A 308 -18.82 24.59 4.28
CA ASN A 308 -19.74 25.72 4.18
C ASN A 308 -19.25 26.77 3.17
N ASN A 309 -17.93 26.85 2.97
CA ASN A 309 -17.33 27.64 1.89
C ASN A 309 -17.32 26.91 0.53
N ASN A 310 -18.06 25.79 0.39
CA ASN A 310 -18.13 24.99 -0.84
C ASN A 310 -16.75 24.63 -1.44
N MET A 311 -15.75 24.34 -0.60
CA MET A 311 -14.37 24.04 -1.03
C MET A 311 -13.66 25.21 -1.73
N GLY A 312 -14.11 26.45 -1.51
CA GLY A 312 -13.44 27.65 -1.99
C GLY A 312 -12.07 27.88 -1.32
N LEU A 313 -11.39 28.94 -1.76
CA LEU A 313 -10.16 29.41 -1.13
C LEU A 313 -10.42 29.69 0.35
N TYR A 314 -9.47 29.30 1.21
CA TYR A 314 -9.62 29.44 2.65
C TYR A 314 -8.26 29.66 3.31
N LYS A 315 -8.27 30.26 4.51
CA LYS A 315 -7.08 30.36 5.35
C LYS A 315 -7.01 29.13 6.26
N PRO A 316 -5.97 28.27 6.14
CA PRO A 316 -5.85 27.06 6.96
C PRO A 316 -5.74 27.37 8.45
N ARG A 317 -6.45 26.58 9.26
CA ARG A 317 -6.43 26.65 10.73
C ARG A 317 -6.21 25.28 11.34
N SER A 318 -5.69 25.27 12.58
CA SER A 318 -5.53 24.05 13.38
C SER A 318 -6.88 23.34 13.55
N ALA A 319 -7.95 24.12 13.77
CA ALA A 319 -9.32 23.62 13.87
C ALA A 319 -9.74 22.72 12.68
N ASP A 320 -9.25 22.98 11.46
CA ASP A 320 -9.62 22.19 10.29
C ASP A 320 -9.09 20.74 10.36
N ASP A 321 -7.84 20.59 10.78
CA ASP A 321 -7.23 19.28 11.04
C ASP A 321 -7.85 18.62 12.27
N LEU A 322 -8.21 19.39 13.31
CA LEU A 322 -8.83 18.85 14.53
C LEU A 322 -10.25 18.33 14.27
N HIS A 323 -11.03 18.97 13.41
CA HIS A 323 -12.31 18.41 12.94
C HIS A 323 -12.11 17.10 12.18
N SER A 324 -11.10 17.06 11.32
CA SER A 324 -10.72 15.87 10.54
C SER A 324 -10.23 14.74 11.48
N PHE A 325 -9.54 15.08 12.56
CA PHE A 325 -9.17 14.18 13.66
C PHE A 325 -10.41 13.58 14.32
N VAL A 326 -11.36 14.39 14.81
CA VAL A 326 -12.58 13.87 15.47
C VAL A 326 -13.34 12.89 14.57
N ARG A 327 -13.49 13.23 13.30
CA ARG A 327 -14.13 12.36 12.28
C ARG A 327 -13.34 11.09 12.01
N THR A 328 -12.02 11.16 12.03
CA THR A 328 -11.13 10.00 11.89
C THR A 328 -11.28 9.04 13.06
N ILE A 329 -11.24 9.56 14.29
CA ILE A 329 -11.43 8.77 15.50
C ILE A 329 -12.82 8.12 15.52
N TYR A 330 -13.88 8.88 15.19
CA TYR A 330 -15.23 8.34 15.04
C TYR A 330 -15.26 7.12 14.12
N VAL A 331 -14.65 7.23 12.94
CA VAL A 331 -14.64 6.14 11.96
C VAL A 331 -13.77 4.97 12.43
N LEU A 332 -12.65 5.21 13.11
CA LEU A 332 -11.76 4.15 13.58
C LEU A 332 -12.39 3.33 14.72
N LEU A 333 -13.11 3.98 15.64
CA LEU A 333 -13.82 3.30 16.72
C LEU A 333 -15.09 2.59 16.26
N ASN A 334 -15.75 3.13 15.23
CA ASN A 334 -16.98 2.55 14.76
C ASN A 334 -16.72 1.30 13.89
N LEU A 335 -16.90 0.14 14.52
CA LEU A 335 -16.77 -1.16 13.87
C LEU A 335 -17.91 -1.45 12.89
N ASN A 336 -19.03 -0.72 12.95
CA ASN A 336 -20.16 -0.93 12.04
C ASN A 336 -19.85 -0.39 10.63
N PRO A 337 -19.72 -1.27 9.61
CA PRO A 337 -19.39 -0.85 8.26
C PRO A 337 -20.47 0.01 7.58
N LEU A 338 -21.73 -0.07 8.02
CA LEU A 338 -22.85 0.71 7.49
C LEU A 338 -22.81 2.17 7.92
N ARG A 339 -22.13 2.46 9.04
CA ARG A 339 -21.96 3.83 9.55
C ARG A 339 -20.73 4.53 8.99
N LYS A 340 -20.09 4.00 7.93
CA LYS A 340 -18.98 4.70 7.25
C LYS A 340 -19.53 5.71 6.24
N PRO A 341 -18.84 6.84 6.02
CA PRO A 341 -19.21 7.77 4.96
C PRO A 341 -18.83 7.15 3.60
N ARG A 342 -19.74 6.35 3.03
CA ARG A 342 -19.58 5.70 1.72
C ARG A 342 -20.55 6.30 0.72
N ASN A 343 -20.10 6.45 -0.52
CA ASN A 343 -20.92 6.90 -1.65
C ASN A 343 -21.56 8.30 -1.48
N LEU A 344 -20.97 9.17 -0.65
CA LEU A 344 -21.39 10.57 -0.55
C LEU A 344 -20.87 11.33 -1.78
N LYS A 345 -21.77 11.87 -2.60
CA LYS A 345 -21.45 12.46 -3.91
C LYS A 345 -21.45 13.99 -3.89
N SER A 346 -22.06 14.60 -2.89
CA SER A 346 -22.18 16.07 -2.76
C SER A 346 -21.74 16.58 -1.39
N ILE A 347 -21.34 17.86 -1.34
CA ILE A 347 -21.00 18.57 -0.10
C ILE A 347 -22.17 18.55 0.89
N ALA A 348 -23.41 18.68 0.40
CA ALA A 348 -24.61 18.63 1.24
C ALA A 348 -24.81 17.26 1.90
N GLU A 349 -24.59 16.17 1.17
CA GLU A 349 -24.64 14.80 1.73
C GLU A 349 -23.56 14.58 2.78
N ILE A 350 -22.34 15.09 2.55
CA ILE A 350 -21.24 15.03 3.53
C ILE A 350 -21.62 15.77 4.81
N ARG A 351 -22.14 17.00 4.68
CA ARG A 351 -22.59 17.81 5.82
C ARG A 351 -23.69 17.10 6.61
N ASN A 352 -24.73 16.63 5.92
CA ASN A 352 -25.87 15.95 6.55
C ASN A 352 -25.44 14.67 7.27
N TYR A 353 -24.51 13.91 6.68
CA TYR A 353 -23.96 12.72 7.32
C TYR A 353 -23.26 13.07 8.64
N TRP A 354 -22.33 14.03 8.66
CA TRP A 354 -21.60 14.36 9.89
C TRP A 354 -22.48 14.99 10.96
N ASN A 355 -23.43 15.85 10.56
CA ASN A 355 -24.38 16.42 11.51
C ASN A 355 -25.18 15.32 12.21
N ARG A 356 -25.67 14.32 11.47
CA ARG A 356 -26.43 13.19 12.02
C ARG A 356 -25.57 12.27 12.90
N GLU A 357 -24.31 12.02 12.50
CA GLU A 357 -23.47 11.08 13.22
C GLU A 357 -22.85 11.66 14.50
N LEU A 358 -22.61 12.98 14.54
CA LEU A 358 -21.85 13.63 15.63
C LEU A 358 -22.65 14.62 16.48
N ASN A 359 -23.51 15.47 15.89
CA ASN A 359 -24.03 16.66 16.62
C ASN A 359 -25.04 16.32 17.73
N ASP A 360 -25.77 15.21 17.59
CA ASP A 360 -26.77 14.78 18.59
C ASP A 360 -26.17 13.81 19.63
N ARG A 361 -24.84 13.73 19.74
CA ARG A 361 -24.14 12.79 20.62
C ARG A 361 -23.19 13.55 21.55
N PRO A 362 -23.49 13.68 22.86
CA PRO A 362 -22.77 14.56 23.77
C PRO A 362 -21.24 14.45 23.68
N PHE A 363 -20.70 13.24 23.75
CA PHE A 363 -19.27 12.99 23.65
C PHE A 363 -18.63 13.58 22.37
N TRP A 364 -19.29 13.40 21.22
CA TRP A 364 -18.76 13.90 19.94
C TRP A 364 -18.95 15.41 19.81
N THR A 365 -20.05 15.95 20.34
CA THR A 365 -20.29 17.39 20.43
C THR A 365 -19.23 18.08 21.28
N ASP A 366 -18.82 17.48 22.40
CA ASP A 366 -17.74 18.00 23.24
C ASP A 366 -16.38 17.98 22.50
N MET A 367 -16.07 16.89 21.79
CA MET A 367 -14.87 16.82 20.95
C MET A 367 -14.87 17.87 19.83
N LEU A 368 -15.99 18.07 19.14
CA LEU A 368 -16.11 19.09 18.09
C LEU A 368 -15.97 20.51 18.66
N THR A 369 -16.57 20.78 19.82
CA THR A 369 -16.44 22.05 20.54
C THR A 369 -15.00 22.32 20.94
N ALA A 370 -14.28 21.30 21.41
CA ALA A 370 -12.86 21.42 21.72
C ALA A 370 -12.02 21.67 20.47
N ALA A 371 -12.35 21.04 19.33
CA ALA A 371 -11.70 21.27 18.05
C ALA A 371 -11.91 22.71 17.51
N ASP A 372 -13.13 23.24 17.60
CA ASP A 372 -13.45 24.62 17.19
C ASP A 372 -12.67 25.66 18.00
N ASN A 373 -12.51 25.40 19.29
CA ASN A 373 -11.76 26.25 20.22
C ASN A 373 -10.24 25.99 20.20
N GLU A 374 -9.77 25.06 19.36
CA GLU A 374 -8.36 24.64 19.27
C GLU A 374 -7.80 24.18 20.65
N ASN A 375 -8.66 23.61 21.49
CA ASN A 375 -8.35 23.17 22.84
C ASN A 375 -7.82 21.72 22.85
N ILE A 376 -6.53 21.59 22.55
CA ILE A 376 -5.83 20.29 22.50
C ILE A 376 -5.87 19.54 23.83
N GLU A 377 -5.74 20.23 24.96
CA GLU A 377 -5.75 19.58 26.28
C GLU A 377 -7.10 18.94 26.60
N GLU A 378 -8.21 19.58 26.21
CA GLU A 378 -9.53 18.98 26.36
C GLU A 378 -9.72 17.79 25.43
N LEU A 379 -9.24 17.89 24.17
CA LEU A 379 -9.25 16.74 23.25
C LEU A 379 -8.44 15.55 23.80
N LYS A 380 -7.28 15.80 24.44
CA LYS A 380 -6.47 14.75 25.08
C LYS A 380 -7.27 14.03 26.17
N LYS A 381 -7.96 14.76 27.05
CA LYS A 381 -8.82 14.17 28.10
C LYS A 381 -9.97 13.36 27.51
N LEU A 382 -10.65 13.88 26.50
CA LEU A 382 -11.75 13.18 25.84
C LEU A 382 -11.28 11.90 25.15
N CYS A 383 -10.04 11.85 24.64
CA CYS A 383 -9.45 10.64 24.07
C CYS A 383 -9.24 9.52 25.10
N ASP A 384 -9.12 9.80 26.40
CA ASP A 384 -8.94 8.77 27.41
C ASP A 384 -10.26 8.06 27.79
N ILE A 385 -11.40 8.60 27.34
CA ILE A 385 -12.75 8.03 27.51
C ILE A 385 -13.08 7.00 26.41
N VAL A 386 -12.25 6.95 25.37
CA VAL A 386 -12.46 6.22 24.10
C VAL A 386 -12.04 4.75 24.11
#